data_AF-A0AWV7-F1
#
_entry.id   AF-A0AWV7-F1
#
_cell.length_a   1.000
_cell.length_b   1.000
_cell.length_c   1.000
_cell.angle_alpha   90.00
_cell.angle_beta   90.00
_cell.angle_gamma   90.00
#
_symmetry.space_group_name_H-M   'P 1'
#
loop_
_entity.id
_entity.type
_entity.pdbx_description
1 polymer ?
#
loop_
_entity_poly.entity_id
_entity_poly.type
_entity_poly.pdbx_seq_one_letter_code
_entity_poly.pdbx_strand_id
1 'polypeptide(L)'
;MTTTLQTVPTASRHAVLSRRIRLFAAATITYNLVEAVVALWAGNMADSSALIGFGLDSVIEVASAVALSWQFSAKDPERREHLTLRIIAISFFALALFVSVDSVRSLTGGGEAQHSTPGIVIAALSLAIMPVLSWLQRRAGRELGSKTAVADSKQTLLCTYLSAVLLVGLVLNSTLGWWWADAGAALVIAGIAVREGINAWKGDVCCTVPHTAADHDEEADDCCTTPEPGTGTNHDGAPADSGVQAAPTTGAGQSTASGCCEGCGSDPEPKAVSLSLTPKTTATEPARSDQKSIHH
;
A
#
# COMPACT_ATOMS: atom_id res chain seq x y z
N MET A 1 -33.91 11.56 8.48
CA MET A 1 -33.31 10.22 8.48
C MET A 1 -33.20 9.76 7.04
N THR A 2 -32.01 9.82 6.46
CA THR A 2 -31.75 9.44 5.07
C THR A 2 -30.86 8.20 5.12
N THR A 3 -31.47 7.03 5.00
CA THR A 3 -30.77 5.75 5.02
C THR A 3 -29.98 5.59 3.73
N THR A 4 -28.66 5.86 3.76
CA THR A 4 -27.76 5.54 2.65
C THR A 4 -27.44 4.05 2.68
N LEU A 5 -28.14 3.27 1.86
CA LEU A 5 -27.82 1.86 1.60
C LEU A 5 -26.47 1.78 0.86
N GLN A 6 -25.42 1.32 1.54
CA GLN A 6 -24.19 0.91 0.87
C GLN A 6 -24.47 -0.37 0.06
N THR A 7 -24.68 -0.21 -1.24
CA THR A 7 -24.78 -1.34 -2.17
C THR A 7 -23.44 -2.06 -2.27
N VAL A 8 -23.35 -3.22 -1.61
CA VAL A 8 -22.30 -4.22 -1.87
C VAL A 8 -22.32 -4.52 -3.38
N PRO A 9 -21.17 -4.47 -4.09
CA PRO A 9 -21.13 -4.78 -5.51
C PRO A 9 -21.66 -6.19 -5.77
N THR A 10 -22.64 -6.34 -6.65
CA THR A 10 -23.13 -7.65 -7.10
C THR A 10 -21.96 -8.50 -7.64
N ALA A 11 -22.00 -9.83 -7.50
CA ALA A 11 -20.90 -10.72 -7.94
C ALA A 11 -20.45 -10.47 -9.40
N SER A 12 -21.38 -10.04 -10.26
CA SER A 12 -21.10 -9.60 -11.64
C SER A 12 -20.26 -8.32 -11.72
N ARG A 13 -20.51 -7.31 -10.87
CA ARG A 13 -19.70 -6.08 -10.79
C ARG A 13 -18.30 -6.36 -10.26
N HIS A 14 -18.16 -7.26 -9.29
CA HIS A 14 -16.87 -7.64 -8.72
C HIS A 14 -15.95 -8.27 -9.78
N ALA A 15 -16.47 -9.18 -10.61
CA ALA A 15 -15.72 -9.81 -11.70
C ALA A 15 -15.25 -8.81 -12.77
N VAL A 16 -16.12 -7.89 -13.18
CA VAL A 16 -15.79 -6.83 -14.16
C VAL A 16 -14.71 -5.91 -13.61
N LEU A 17 -14.81 -5.52 -12.35
CA LEU A 17 -13.90 -4.55 -11.74
C LEU A 17 -12.53 -5.20 -11.44
N SER A 18 -12.48 -6.49 -11.09
CA SER A 18 -11.23 -7.25 -11.00
C SER A 18 -10.50 -7.35 -12.35
N ARG A 19 -11.25 -7.55 -13.45
CA ARG A 19 -10.69 -7.55 -14.80
C ARG A 19 -10.15 -6.17 -15.19
N ARG A 20 -10.85 -5.09 -14.81
CA ARG A 20 -10.40 -3.70 -15.05
C ARG A 20 -9.11 -3.38 -14.30
N ILE A 21 -9.00 -3.75 -13.01
CA ILE A 21 -7.77 -3.54 -12.25
C ILE A 21 -6.59 -4.24 -12.90
N ARG A 22 -6.75 -5.51 -13.33
CA ARG A 22 -5.68 -6.23 -14.04
C ARG A 22 -5.30 -5.57 -15.37
N LEU A 23 -6.29 -5.07 -16.10
CA LEU A 23 -6.04 -4.37 -17.37
C LEU A 23 -5.31 -3.05 -17.15
N PHE A 24 -5.67 -2.29 -16.11
CA PHE A 24 -4.95 -1.07 -15.75
C PHE A 24 -3.52 -1.37 -15.29
N ALA A 25 -3.31 -2.36 -14.43
CA ALA A 25 -1.97 -2.76 -13.99
C ALA A 25 -1.10 -3.19 -15.19
N ALA A 26 -1.64 -3.98 -16.11
CA ALA A 26 -0.92 -4.39 -17.33
C ALA A 26 -0.60 -3.20 -18.25
N ALA A 27 -1.54 -2.25 -18.38
CA ALA A 27 -1.32 -1.03 -19.16
C ALA A 27 -0.22 -0.16 -18.55
N THR A 28 -0.24 0.06 -17.23
CA THR A 28 0.78 0.82 -16.50
C THR A 28 2.16 0.17 -16.66
N ILE A 29 2.28 -1.15 -16.40
CA ILE A 29 3.55 -1.87 -16.58
C ILE A 29 4.07 -1.75 -18.01
N THR A 30 3.20 -1.91 -19.02
CA THR A 30 3.60 -1.81 -20.43
C THR A 30 4.07 -0.40 -20.77
N TYR A 31 3.36 0.62 -20.29
CA TYR A 31 3.72 2.01 -20.51
C TYR A 31 5.08 2.34 -19.88
N ASN A 32 5.29 1.95 -18.63
CA ASN A 32 6.54 2.19 -17.92
C ASN A 32 7.73 1.48 -18.56
N LEU A 33 7.53 0.27 -19.10
CA LEU A 33 8.57 -0.39 -19.90
C LEU A 33 8.95 0.42 -21.14
N VAL A 34 7.96 0.98 -21.84
CA VAL A 34 8.21 1.84 -23.00
C VAL A 34 8.93 3.12 -22.58
N GLU A 35 8.50 3.77 -21.51
CA GLU A 35 9.17 4.95 -20.96
C GLU A 35 10.62 4.66 -20.59
N ALA A 36 10.88 3.59 -19.85
CA ALA A 36 12.22 3.20 -19.45
C ALA A 36 13.14 3.05 -20.67
N VAL A 37 12.68 2.32 -21.70
CA VAL A 37 13.46 2.12 -22.92
C VAL A 37 13.73 3.45 -23.64
N VAL A 38 12.69 4.26 -23.85
CA VAL A 38 12.82 5.54 -24.58
C VAL A 38 13.68 6.53 -23.79
N ALA A 39 13.46 6.65 -22.49
CA ALA A 39 14.18 7.59 -21.63
C ALA A 39 15.65 7.19 -21.46
N LEU A 40 15.97 5.91 -21.21
CA LEU A 40 17.36 5.48 -21.09
C LEU A 40 18.12 5.66 -22.42
N TRP A 41 17.49 5.32 -23.54
CA TRP A 41 18.09 5.52 -24.86
C TRP A 41 18.31 7.01 -25.16
N ALA A 42 17.28 7.83 -24.97
CA ALA A 42 17.34 9.26 -25.25
C ALA A 42 18.24 10.02 -24.26
N GLY A 43 18.32 9.56 -23.01
CA GLY A 43 19.20 10.12 -21.98
C GLY A 43 20.66 9.85 -22.28
N ASN A 44 20.99 8.61 -22.68
CA ASN A 44 22.35 8.27 -23.11
C ASN A 44 22.78 9.00 -24.39
N MET A 45 21.85 9.25 -25.32
CA MET A 45 22.17 9.99 -26.55
C MET A 45 22.32 11.50 -26.31
N ALA A 46 21.70 12.03 -25.26
CA ALA A 46 21.71 13.45 -24.94
C ALA A 46 22.60 13.81 -23.74
N ASP A 47 23.36 12.84 -23.19
CA ASP A 47 24.14 12.99 -21.95
C ASP A 47 23.31 13.63 -20.80
N SER A 48 22.03 13.24 -20.69
CA SER A 48 21.07 13.81 -19.74
C SER A 48 20.92 12.93 -18.50
N SER A 49 21.47 13.40 -17.37
CA SER A 49 21.36 12.74 -16.07
C SER A 49 19.90 12.66 -15.61
N ALA A 50 19.09 13.68 -15.88
CA ALA A 50 17.69 13.70 -15.47
C ALA A 50 16.88 12.63 -16.21
N LEU A 51 17.10 12.49 -17.52
CA LEU A 51 16.38 11.55 -18.36
C LEU A 51 16.79 10.10 -18.07
N ILE A 52 18.07 9.86 -17.77
CA ILE A 52 18.53 8.56 -17.26
C ILE A 52 17.88 8.25 -15.91
N GLY A 53 17.87 9.21 -14.98
CA GLY A 53 17.25 9.04 -13.66
C GLY A 53 15.76 8.70 -13.76
N PHE A 54 15.03 9.40 -14.63
CA PHE A 54 13.62 9.11 -14.92
C PHE A 54 13.42 7.72 -15.54
N GLY A 55 14.26 7.32 -16.49
CA GLY A 55 14.18 5.99 -17.10
C GLY A 55 14.43 4.86 -16.09
N LEU A 56 15.41 5.03 -15.20
CA LEU A 56 15.72 4.08 -14.14
C LEU A 56 14.60 4.02 -13.07
N ASP A 57 13.96 5.13 -12.74
CA ASP A 57 12.80 5.16 -11.85
C ASP A 57 11.65 4.32 -12.43
N SER A 58 11.38 4.45 -13.73
CA SER A 58 10.37 3.64 -14.41
C SER A 58 10.69 2.12 -14.39
N VAL A 59 11.99 1.74 -14.44
CA VAL A 59 12.42 0.34 -14.22
C VAL A 59 12.11 -0.12 -12.80
N ILE A 60 12.37 0.71 -11.80
CA ILE A 60 12.04 0.40 -10.39
C ILE A 60 10.53 0.28 -10.20
N GLU A 61 9.73 1.12 -10.87
CA GLU A 61 8.27 1.04 -10.83
C GLU A 61 7.78 -0.31 -11.36
N VAL A 62 8.29 -0.77 -12.50
CA VAL A 62 7.94 -2.09 -13.03
C VAL A 62 8.40 -3.21 -12.09
N ALA A 63 9.65 -3.16 -11.62
CA ALA A 63 10.21 -4.19 -10.75
C ALA A 63 9.45 -4.31 -9.42
N SER A 64 9.09 -3.18 -8.81
CA SER A 64 8.31 -3.13 -7.58
C SER A 64 6.88 -3.62 -7.78
N ALA A 65 6.20 -3.23 -8.86
CA ALA A 65 4.86 -3.73 -9.19
C ALA A 65 4.86 -5.26 -9.38
N VAL A 66 5.85 -5.80 -10.08
CA VAL A 66 6.01 -7.25 -10.26
C VAL A 66 6.31 -7.93 -8.92
N ALA A 67 7.25 -7.41 -8.13
CA ALA A 67 7.62 -7.98 -6.84
C ALA A 67 6.42 -8.02 -5.86
N LEU A 68 5.65 -6.94 -5.78
CA LEU A 68 4.43 -6.87 -4.97
C LEU A 68 3.36 -7.85 -5.48
N SER A 69 3.17 -7.96 -6.80
CA SER A 69 2.21 -8.92 -7.38
C SER A 69 2.57 -10.38 -7.08
N TRP A 70 3.87 -10.70 -7.08
CA TRP A 70 4.37 -12.04 -6.79
C TRP A 70 4.24 -12.39 -5.31
N GLN A 71 4.41 -11.42 -4.40
CA GLN A 71 4.32 -11.64 -2.95
C GLN A 71 2.92 -12.09 -2.53
N PHE A 72 1.86 -11.50 -3.10
CA PHE A 72 0.47 -11.83 -2.74
C PHE A 72 0.04 -13.22 -3.20
N SER A 73 0.84 -13.89 -4.04
CA SER A 73 0.61 -15.28 -4.44
C SER A 73 1.30 -16.30 -3.51
N ALA A 74 2.00 -15.86 -2.46
CA ALA A 74 2.80 -16.71 -1.59
C ALA A 74 2.04 -17.21 -0.33
N LYS A 75 2.47 -18.37 0.19
CA LYS A 75 1.92 -18.99 1.42
C LYS A 75 2.17 -18.21 2.72
N ASP A 76 3.19 -17.35 2.75
CA ASP A 76 3.56 -16.52 3.91
C ASP A 76 3.80 -15.07 3.42
N PRO A 77 2.75 -14.25 3.36
CA PRO A 77 2.79 -12.93 2.74
C PRO A 77 3.57 -11.90 3.56
N GLU A 78 3.49 -11.93 4.90
CA GLU A 78 4.09 -10.89 5.76
C GLU A 78 5.62 -10.91 5.74
N ARG A 79 6.23 -12.10 5.83
CA ARG A 79 7.69 -12.20 5.81
C ARG A 79 8.28 -11.78 4.45
N ARG A 80 7.54 -12.04 3.37
CA ARG A 80 7.94 -11.62 2.01
C ARG A 80 7.71 -10.14 1.78
N GLU A 81 6.69 -9.56 2.40
CA GLU A 81 6.42 -8.12 2.32
C GLU A 81 7.61 -7.31 2.81
N HIS A 82 8.13 -7.59 4.01
CA HIS A 82 9.29 -6.87 4.52
C HIS A 82 10.52 -7.00 3.62
N LEU A 83 10.76 -8.18 3.05
CA LEU A 83 11.87 -8.40 2.12
C LEU A 83 11.66 -7.61 0.81
N THR A 84 10.47 -7.67 0.22
CA THR A 84 10.11 -6.92 -1.00
C THR A 84 10.31 -5.43 -0.78
N LEU A 85 9.78 -4.89 0.32
CA LEU A 85 9.91 -3.48 0.67
C LEU A 85 11.37 -3.09 0.90
N ARG A 86 12.18 -3.97 1.50
CA ARG A 86 13.64 -3.74 1.65
C ARG A 86 14.35 -3.69 0.30
N ILE A 87 14.01 -4.58 -0.62
CA ILE A 87 14.58 -4.60 -1.98
C ILE A 87 14.22 -3.31 -2.71
N ILE A 88 12.94 -2.91 -2.68
CA ILE A 88 12.46 -1.65 -3.28
C ILE A 88 13.21 -0.45 -2.69
N ALA A 89 13.34 -0.40 -1.36
CA ALA A 89 14.06 0.68 -0.70
C ALA A 89 15.53 0.76 -1.13
N ILE A 90 16.22 -0.39 -1.20
CA ILE A 90 17.61 -0.47 -1.67
C ILE A 90 17.71 -0.02 -3.13
N SER A 91 16.77 -0.39 -3.99
CA SER A 91 16.72 0.05 -5.38
C SER A 91 16.60 1.57 -5.49
N PHE A 92 15.72 2.20 -4.71
CA PHE A 92 15.59 3.66 -4.70
C PHE A 92 16.84 4.37 -4.16
N PHE A 93 17.48 3.84 -3.12
CA PHE A 93 18.76 4.39 -2.64
C PHE A 93 19.89 4.22 -3.67
N ALA A 94 19.94 3.09 -4.37
CA ALA A 94 20.90 2.86 -5.43
C ALA A 94 20.67 3.82 -6.61
N LEU A 95 19.41 4.03 -7.01
CA LEU A 95 19.03 5.04 -8.00
C LEU A 95 19.48 6.43 -7.57
N ALA A 96 19.13 6.85 -6.35
CA ALA A 96 19.49 8.15 -5.83
C ALA A 96 21.00 8.38 -5.82
N LEU A 97 21.77 7.38 -5.36
CA LEU A 97 23.23 7.45 -5.37
C LEU A 97 23.79 7.57 -6.79
N PHE A 98 23.32 6.72 -7.70
CA PHE A 98 23.77 6.72 -9.10
C PHE A 98 23.49 8.08 -9.75
N VAL A 99 22.25 8.55 -9.70
CA VAL A 99 21.83 9.83 -10.31
C VAL A 99 22.54 11.01 -9.67
N SER A 100 22.74 11.00 -8.34
CA SER A 100 23.47 12.09 -7.66
C SER A 100 24.92 12.15 -8.12
N VAL A 101 25.60 11.01 -8.20
CA VAL A 101 26.99 10.95 -8.66
C VAL A 101 27.10 11.39 -10.13
N ASP A 102 26.17 10.93 -10.97
CA ASP A 102 26.12 11.30 -12.38
C ASP A 102 25.87 12.80 -12.56
N SER A 103 24.92 13.37 -11.83
CA SER A 103 24.61 14.81 -11.84
C SER A 103 25.79 15.66 -11.39
N VAL A 104 26.50 15.25 -10.33
CA VAL A 104 27.70 15.95 -9.85
C VAL A 104 28.82 15.87 -10.89
N ARG A 105 28.98 14.75 -11.59
CA ARG A 105 29.95 14.62 -12.69
C ARG A 105 29.58 15.52 -13.86
N SER A 106 28.31 15.60 -14.25
CA SER A 106 27.85 16.51 -15.30
C SER A 106 28.15 17.98 -14.92
N LEU A 107 27.84 18.38 -13.67
CA LEU A 107 28.11 19.75 -13.19
C LEU A 107 29.60 20.11 -13.10
N THR A 108 30.46 19.16 -12.76
CA THR A 108 31.90 19.40 -12.58
C THR A 108 32.72 19.18 -13.85
N GLY A 109 32.22 18.34 -14.77
CA GLY A 109 32.88 17.96 -16.03
C GLY A 109 32.57 18.86 -17.22
N GLY A 110 31.62 19.80 -17.10
CA GLY A 110 31.27 20.75 -18.16
C GLY A 110 30.51 20.12 -19.35
N GLY A 111 29.97 18.92 -19.19
CA GLY A 111 29.13 18.27 -20.19
C GLY A 111 27.71 18.83 -20.13
N GLU A 112 27.31 19.61 -21.14
CA GLU A 112 25.95 20.13 -21.26
C GLU A 112 25.02 19.06 -21.81
N ALA A 113 23.89 18.83 -21.16
CA ALA A 113 22.86 17.95 -21.69
C ALA A 113 22.39 18.49 -23.04
N GLN A 114 22.39 17.66 -24.07
CA GLN A 114 21.98 18.07 -25.41
C GLN A 114 20.46 18.05 -25.56
N HIS A 115 19.95 18.70 -26.60
CA HIS A 115 18.53 18.73 -26.88
C HIS A 115 18.01 17.31 -27.21
N SER A 116 17.06 16.81 -26.40
CA SER A 116 16.45 15.50 -26.60
C SER A 116 14.96 15.61 -26.92
N THR A 117 14.61 15.69 -28.20
CA THR A 117 13.20 15.68 -28.65
C THR A 117 12.45 14.44 -28.16
N PRO A 118 13.02 13.21 -28.24
CA PRO A 118 12.35 12.03 -27.70
C PRO A 118 12.13 12.10 -26.19
N GLY A 119 13.09 12.67 -25.44
CA GLY A 119 12.97 12.90 -23.99
C GLY A 119 11.84 13.87 -23.62
N ILE A 120 11.72 14.98 -24.35
CA ILE A 120 10.64 15.96 -24.16
C ILE A 120 9.28 15.32 -24.47
N VAL A 121 9.19 14.59 -25.59
CA VAL A 121 7.94 13.93 -26.00
C VAL A 121 7.51 12.89 -24.98
N ILE A 122 8.41 12.02 -24.51
CA ILE A 122 8.04 11.00 -23.52
C ILE A 122 7.64 11.64 -22.19
N ALA A 123 8.40 12.63 -21.69
CA ALA A 123 8.06 13.33 -20.45
C ALA A 123 6.68 14.03 -20.54
N ALA A 124 6.37 14.65 -21.68
CA ALA A 124 5.08 15.30 -21.90
C ALA A 124 3.93 14.28 -22.00
N LEU A 125 4.14 13.14 -22.67
CA LEU A 125 3.15 12.07 -22.75
C LEU A 125 2.86 11.49 -21.36
N SER A 126 3.90 11.26 -20.57
CA SER A 126 3.77 10.71 -19.21
C SER A 126 3.04 11.67 -18.28
N LEU A 127 3.36 12.95 -18.36
CA LEU A 127 2.66 14.01 -17.63
C LEU A 127 1.17 14.09 -18.00
N ALA A 128 0.77 13.68 -19.21
CA ALA A 128 -0.63 13.67 -19.64
C ALA A 128 -1.35 12.34 -19.34
N ILE A 129 -0.70 11.20 -19.55
CA ILE A 129 -1.30 9.86 -19.49
C ILE A 129 -1.40 9.36 -18.05
N MET A 130 -0.32 9.50 -17.26
CA MET A 130 -0.24 8.95 -15.91
C MET A 130 -1.28 9.50 -14.93
N PRO A 131 -1.62 10.80 -14.91
CA PRO A 131 -2.67 11.31 -14.02
C PRO A 131 -4.03 10.65 -14.28
N VAL A 132 -4.33 10.39 -15.55
CA VAL A 132 -5.59 9.74 -15.96
C VAL A 132 -5.59 8.29 -15.50
N LEU A 133 -4.49 7.55 -15.71
CA LEU A 133 -4.35 6.17 -15.24
C LEU A 133 -4.46 6.09 -13.71
N SER A 134 -3.73 6.94 -12.99
CA SER A 134 -3.77 6.99 -11.53
C SER A 134 -5.19 7.27 -11.02
N TRP A 135 -5.91 8.23 -11.62
CA TRP A 135 -7.28 8.54 -11.23
C TRP A 135 -8.22 7.35 -11.46
N LEU A 136 -8.13 6.67 -12.61
CA LEU A 136 -8.93 5.51 -12.95
C LEU A 136 -8.64 4.31 -12.02
N GLN A 137 -7.36 4.03 -11.76
CA GLN A 137 -6.93 2.97 -10.85
C GLN A 137 -7.37 3.25 -9.41
N ARG A 138 -7.22 4.49 -8.95
CA ARG A 138 -7.61 4.88 -7.60
C ARG A 138 -9.11 4.78 -7.39
N ARG A 139 -9.90 5.16 -8.39
CA ARG A 139 -11.35 5.03 -8.37
C ARG A 139 -11.77 3.55 -8.33
N ALA A 140 -11.26 2.74 -9.27
CA ALA A 140 -11.58 1.31 -9.31
C ALA A 140 -11.09 0.55 -8.07
N GLY A 141 -9.92 0.92 -7.54
CA GLY A 141 -9.33 0.35 -6.33
C GLY A 141 -10.17 0.65 -5.09
N ARG A 142 -10.67 1.88 -4.93
CA ARG A 142 -11.58 2.26 -3.84
C ARG A 142 -12.94 1.57 -3.95
N GLU A 143 -13.48 1.48 -5.16
CA GLU A 143 -14.75 0.79 -5.42
C GLU A 143 -14.66 -0.73 -5.12
N LEU A 144 -13.47 -1.34 -5.20
CA LEU A 144 -13.21 -2.75 -4.83
C LEU A 144 -12.63 -2.96 -3.42
N GLY A 145 -12.25 -1.92 -2.71
CA GLY A 145 -11.45 -2.06 -1.49
C GLY A 145 -10.05 -2.65 -1.73
N SER A 146 -9.51 -2.56 -2.96
CA SER A 146 -8.18 -3.09 -3.30
C SER A 146 -7.07 -2.14 -2.83
N LYS A 147 -6.40 -2.51 -1.74
CA LYS A 147 -5.23 -1.79 -1.22
C LYS A 147 -4.10 -1.70 -2.25
N THR A 148 -3.85 -2.79 -2.98
CA THR A 148 -2.81 -2.86 -4.02
C THR A 148 -3.06 -1.87 -5.16
N ALA A 149 -4.29 -1.77 -5.66
CA ALA A 149 -4.61 -0.81 -6.74
C ALA A 149 -4.51 0.65 -6.28
N VAL A 150 -4.78 0.94 -5.01
CA VAL A 150 -4.60 2.28 -4.43
C VAL A 150 -3.11 2.59 -4.23
N ALA A 151 -2.30 1.62 -3.82
CA ALA A 151 -0.85 1.77 -3.71
C ALA A 151 -0.22 2.03 -5.09
N ASP A 152 -0.57 1.24 -6.10
CA ASP A 152 -0.11 1.40 -7.49
C ASP A 152 -0.44 2.80 -8.04
N SER A 153 -1.67 3.29 -7.77
CA SER A 153 -2.06 4.65 -8.18
C SER A 153 -1.20 5.77 -7.58
N LYS A 154 -0.61 5.57 -6.39
CA LYS A 154 0.31 6.55 -5.78
C LYS A 154 1.67 6.53 -6.48
N GLN A 155 2.14 5.35 -6.90
CA GLN A 155 3.41 5.20 -7.60
C GLN A 155 3.36 5.89 -8.97
N THR A 156 2.30 5.66 -9.74
CA THR A 156 2.04 6.37 -11.00
C THR A 156 1.92 7.90 -10.83
N LEU A 157 1.45 8.39 -9.68
CA LEU A 157 1.47 9.83 -9.38
C LEU A 157 2.88 10.37 -9.14
N LEU A 158 3.77 9.58 -8.53
CA LEU A 158 5.17 9.98 -8.38
C LEU A 158 5.84 10.12 -9.74
N CYS A 159 5.66 9.17 -10.64
CA CYS A 159 6.18 9.32 -12.01
C CYS A 159 5.59 10.56 -12.70
N THR A 160 4.33 10.94 -12.47
CA THR A 160 3.78 12.22 -12.98
C THR A 160 4.59 13.42 -12.50
N TYR A 161 4.91 13.49 -11.19
CA TYR A 161 5.73 14.57 -10.65
C TYR A 161 7.15 14.55 -11.20
N LEU A 162 7.73 13.36 -11.36
CA LEU A 162 9.07 13.19 -11.95
C LEU A 162 9.10 13.59 -13.43
N SER A 163 8.06 13.26 -14.20
CA SER A 163 7.90 13.73 -15.58
C SER A 163 7.78 15.24 -15.66
N ALA A 164 7.09 15.89 -14.71
CA ALA A 164 7.00 17.35 -14.65
C ALA A 164 8.38 17.98 -14.37
N VAL A 165 9.11 17.47 -13.36
CA VAL A 165 10.46 17.94 -13.02
C VAL A 165 11.42 17.74 -14.19
N LEU A 166 11.39 16.56 -14.81
CA LEU A 166 12.19 16.25 -16.01
C LEU A 166 11.86 17.19 -17.17
N LEU A 167 10.58 17.37 -17.49
CA LEU A 167 10.15 18.21 -18.60
C LEU A 167 10.58 19.67 -18.39
N VAL A 168 10.44 20.19 -17.17
CA VAL A 168 10.93 21.53 -16.82
C VAL A 168 12.45 21.61 -17.00
N GLY A 169 13.21 20.62 -16.51
CA GLY A 169 14.66 20.56 -16.70
C GLY A 169 15.08 20.57 -18.17
N LEU A 170 14.49 19.69 -18.98
CA LEU A 170 14.78 19.59 -20.41
C LEU A 170 14.38 20.85 -21.19
N VAL A 171 13.22 21.44 -20.88
CA VAL A 171 12.75 22.67 -21.55
C VAL A 171 13.60 23.87 -21.17
N LEU A 172 13.96 24.04 -19.90
CA LEU A 172 14.84 25.14 -19.47
C LEU A 172 16.24 24.99 -20.09
N ASN A 173 16.79 23.77 -20.09
CA ASN A 173 18.07 23.48 -20.74
C ASN A 173 18.02 23.80 -22.25
N SER A 174 16.99 23.33 -22.96
CA SER A 174 16.87 23.50 -24.42
C SER A 174 16.54 24.91 -24.89
N THR A 175 15.75 25.68 -24.13
CA THR A 175 15.26 27.00 -24.57
C THR A 175 16.06 28.17 -24.00
N LEU A 176 16.56 28.05 -22.76
CA LEU A 176 17.30 29.11 -22.08
C LEU A 176 18.82 28.87 -22.06
N GLY A 177 19.27 27.70 -22.51
CA GLY A 177 20.70 27.31 -22.47
C GLY A 177 21.23 27.18 -21.04
N TRP A 178 20.35 26.88 -20.07
CA TRP A 178 20.76 26.69 -18.68
C TRP A 178 21.42 25.33 -18.52
N TRP A 179 22.74 25.32 -18.72
CA TRP A 179 23.60 24.13 -18.68
C TRP A 179 23.43 23.25 -17.43
N TRP A 180 23.07 23.83 -16.28
CA TRP A 180 22.88 23.09 -15.03
C TRP A 180 21.45 22.58 -14.82
N ALA A 181 20.47 22.99 -15.64
CA ALA A 181 19.06 22.70 -15.42
C ALA A 181 18.75 21.20 -15.44
N ASP A 182 19.41 20.45 -16.34
CA ASP A 182 19.29 18.98 -16.39
C ASP A 182 19.81 18.33 -15.10
N ALA A 183 21.06 18.60 -14.72
CA ALA A 183 21.64 18.08 -13.49
C ALA A 183 20.87 18.52 -12.24
N GLY A 184 20.31 19.73 -12.23
CA GLY A 184 19.43 20.22 -11.18
C GLY A 184 18.14 19.39 -11.08
N ALA A 185 17.48 19.12 -12.21
CA ALA A 185 16.31 18.25 -12.27
C ALA A 185 16.65 16.81 -11.83
N ALA A 186 17.80 16.28 -12.25
CA ALA A 186 18.30 14.98 -11.85
C ALA A 186 18.53 14.87 -10.33
N LEU A 187 19.07 15.92 -9.68
CA LEU A 187 19.21 15.98 -8.23
C LEU A 187 17.87 16.05 -7.50
N VAL A 188 16.86 16.73 -8.08
CA VAL A 188 15.50 16.70 -7.53
C VAL A 188 14.90 15.28 -7.63
N ILE A 189 15.06 14.60 -8.76
CA ILE A 189 14.66 13.20 -8.94
C ILE A 189 15.35 12.30 -7.90
N ALA A 190 16.66 12.47 -7.71
CA ALA A 190 17.42 11.73 -6.70
C ALA A 190 16.90 12.00 -5.28
N GLY A 191 16.57 13.24 -4.94
CA GLY A 191 15.97 13.61 -3.65
C GLY A 191 14.61 12.95 -3.41
N ILE A 192 13.77 12.87 -4.45
CA ILE A 192 12.49 12.14 -4.39
C ILE A 192 12.75 10.64 -4.19
N ALA A 193 13.69 10.05 -4.93
CA ALA A 193 14.07 8.65 -4.77
C ALA A 193 14.57 8.33 -3.35
N VAL A 194 15.38 9.19 -2.72
CA VAL A 194 15.77 9.02 -1.30
C VAL A 194 14.55 8.99 -0.39
N ARG A 195 13.61 9.92 -0.57
CA ARG A 195 12.38 9.97 0.21
C ARG A 195 11.56 8.69 0.05
N GLU A 196 11.41 8.18 -1.17
CA GLU A 196 10.70 6.92 -1.41
C GLU A 196 11.44 5.70 -0.87
N GLY A 197 12.77 5.68 -0.93
CA GLY A 197 13.59 4.67 -0.28
C GLY A 197 13.35 4.62 1.23
N ILE A 198 13.25 5.79 1.88
CA ILE A 198 12.92 5.90 3.32
C ILE A 198 11.50 5.39 3.60
N ASN A 199 10.51 5.80 2.78
CA ASN A 199 9.12 5.36 2.94
C ASN A 199 8.99 3.83 2.81
N ALA A 200 9.66 3.24 1.80
CA ALA A 200 9.71 1.81 1.57
C ALA A 200 10.41 1.07 2.73
N TRP A 201 11.51 1.62 3.25
CA TRP A 201 12.24 1.01 4.37
C TRP A 201 11.44 1.00 5.67
N LYS A 202 10.60 2.03 5.91
CA LYS A 202 9.71 2.13 7.08
C LYS A 202 8.44 1.27 6.96
N GLY A 203 8.08 0.85 5.75
CA GLY A 203 6.82 0.13 5.49
C GLY A 203 5.61 1.04 5.24
N ASP A 204 5.81 2.37 5.15
CA ASP A 204 4.75 3.37 5.04
C ASP A 204 3.95 3.31 3.72
N VAL A 205 4.49 2.59 2.72
CA VAL A 205 3.82 2.30 1.44
C VAL A 205 2.55 1.46 1.63
N CYS A 206 2.46 0.67 2.72
CA CYS A 206 1.27 -0.12 3.07
C CYS A 206 0.41 0.52 4.17
N CYS A 207 0.98 1.33 5.06
CA CYS A 207 0.28 1.86 6.24
C CYS A 207 -0.56 3.13 6.00
N THR A 208 -0.44 3.79 4.85
CA THR A 208 -1.24 4.99 4.52
C THR A 208 -2.60 4.67 3.88
N VAL A 209 -3.29 3.67 4.42
CA VAL A 209 -4.73 3.48 4.25
C VAL A 209 -5.38 4.13 5.47
N PRO A 210 -6.16 5.22 5.34
CA PRO A 210 -7.00 5.65 6.44
C PRO A 210 -7.93 4.48 6.74
N HIS A 211 -7.80 3.93 7.95
CA HIS A 211 -8.98 3.38 8.60
C HIS A 211 -9.95 4.57 8.64
N THR A 212 -11.01 4.53 7.83
CA THR A 212 -12.19 5.31 8.13
C THR A 212 -12.64 4.83 9.51
N ALA A 213 -12.17 5.54 10.54
CA ALA A 213 -12.86 5.66 11.80
C ALA A 213 -14.28 6.09 11.42
N ALA A 214 -15.18 5.12 11.38
CA ALA A 214 -16.59 5.43 11.55
C ALA A 214 -16.71 5.81 13.02
N ASP A 215 -17.21 7.01 13.27
CA ASP A 215 -17.64 7.46 14.59
C ASP A 215 -18.55 6.38 15.18
N HIS A 216 -18.01 5.67 16.18
CA HIS A 216 -18.81 4.95 17.16
C HIS A 216 -18.87 5.87 18.38
N ASP A 217 -19.94 6.64 18.47
CA ASP A 217 -20.44 7.09 19.75
C ASP A 217 -20.83 5.83 20.56
N GLU A 218 -20.11 5.65 21.66
CA GLU A 218 -20.43 4.92 22.88
C GLU A 218 -21.39 3.72 22.79
N GLU A 219 -20.82 2.51 22.68
CA GLU A 219 -21.27 1.42 23.53
C GLU A 219 -20.04 0.58 23.92
N ALA A 220 -19.71 0.61 25.21
CA ALA A 220 -18.53 0.00 25.78
C ALA A 220 -18.64 -1.53 25.71
N ASP A 221 -17.74 -2.17 24.95
CA ASP A 221 -17.39 -3.56 25.17
C ASP A 221 -15.90 -3.64 25.52
N ASP A 222 -15.70 -3.84 26.82
CA ASP A 222 -14.46 -4.01 27.54
C ASP A 222 -13.67 -5.21 27.00
N CYS A 223 -12.57 -4.95 26.30
CA CYS A 223 -11.64 -6.00 25.89
C CYS A 223 -10.20 -5.53 26.09
N CYS A 224 -9.88 -5.02 27.29
CA CYS A 224 -8.52 -4.81 27.78
C CYS A 224 -8.50 -4.81 29.32
N THR A 225 -8.87 -5.92 29.95
CA THR A 225 -8.50 -6.20 31.34
C THR A 225 -7.52 -7.38 31.41
N THR A 226 -6.29 -7.08 31.81
CA THR A 226 -5.26 -8.08 32.16
C THR A 226 -5.67 -8.83 33.42
N PRO A 227 -5.56 -10.17 33.49
CA PRO A 227 -5.78 -10.89 34.73
C PRO A 227 -4.52 -10.82 35.60
N GLU A 228 -4.57 -10.11 36.73
CA GLU A 228 -3.58 -10.31 37.80
C GLU A 228 -3.90 -11.60 38.58
N PRO A 229 -2.88 -12.37 39.01
CA PRO A 229 -3.07 -13.63 39.71
C PRO A 229 -3.53 -13.37 41.16
N GLY A 230 -4.59 -14.08 41.56
CA GLY A 230 -5.44 -13.65 42.66
C GLY A 230 -4.92 -13.81 44.09
N THR A 231 -5.65 -13.20 45.02
CA THR A 231 -5.93 -13.74 46.36
C THR A 231 -7.01 -12.90 47.08
N GLY A 232 -8.09 -13.57 47.53
CA GLY A 232 -8.74 -13.32 48.83
C GLY A 232 -9.49 -12.01 49.12
N THR A 233 -10.82 -12.05 48.95
CA THR A 233 -11.88 -11.68 49.92
C THR A 233 -11.85 -10.36 50.73
N ASN A 234 -12.96 -9.62 50.55
CA ASN A 234 -13.85 -8.97 51.55
C ASN A 234 -13.70 -7.48 51.93
N HIS A 235 -14.80 -6.77 51.63
CA HIS A 235 -15.57 -5.77 52.40
C HIS A 235 -15.05 -4.34 52.73
N ASP A 236 -15.90 -3.40 52.28
CA ASP A 236 -16.45 -2.20 52.93
C ASP A 236 -15.58 -0.95 53.20
N GLY A 237 -16.12 0.21 52.74
CA GLY A 237 -15.93 1.50 53.40
C GLY A 237 -15.20 2.59 52.58
N ALA A 238 -15.89 3.70 52.31
CA ALA A 238 -15.36 4.93 51.72
C ALA A 238 -14.55 5.78 52.77
N PRO A 239 -14.18 7.05 52.48
CA PRO A 239 -13.02 7.52 51.71
C PRO A 239 -12.11 8.47 52.54
N ALA A 240 -10.81 8.64 52.21
CA ALA A 240 -10.01 9.82 52.62
C ALA A 240 -8.59 9.91 52.01
N ASP A 241 -8.22 11.17 51.75
CA ASP A 241 -6.91 11.85 51.87
C ASP A 241 -5.69 11.56 50.98
N SER A 242 -5.37 12.59 50.19
CA SER A 242 -4.14 13.41 50.25
C SER A 242 -2.80 12.78 50.67
N GLY A 243 -1.82 12.81 49.76
CA GLY A 243 -0.45 13.18 50.13
C GLY A 243 0.72 12.41 49.50
N VAL A 244 1.71 13.21 49.07
CA VAL A 244 3.16 12.97 49.13
C VAL A 244 3.89 12.54 47.83
N GLN A 245 4.87 13.40 47.51
CA GLN A 245 5.93 13.32 46.48
C GLN A 245 7.00 12.27 46.80
N ALA A 246 7.66 11.72 45.77
CA ALA A 246 9.12 11.71 45.62
C ALA A 246 9.59 10.91 44.38
N ALA A 247 10.44 11.52 43.56
CA ALA A 247 11.43 10.86 42.69
C ALA A 247 12.75 10.67 43.50
N PRO A 248 13.92 10.19 42.97
CA PRO A 248 14.31 9.65 41.65
C PRO A 248 15.01 8.25 41.82
N THR A 249 15.51 7.48 40.84
CA THR A 249 16.69 7.69 39.97
C THR A 249 16.94 6.44 39.09
N THR A 250 17.39 6.68 37.85
CA THR A 250 18.38 5.94 37.03
C THR A 250 18.14 4.49 36.59
N GLY A 251 18.19 4.28 35.27
CA GLY A 251 18.60 2.99 34.71
C GLY A 251 18.16 2.74 33.27
N ALA A 252 19.01 3.10 32.32
CA ALA A 252 19.23 2.49 31.00
C ALA A 252 18.12 1.63 30.35
N GLY A 253 17.76 1.98 29.11
CA GLY A 253 17.41 0.96 28.12
C GLY A 253 16.24 1.30 27.20
N GLN A 254 16.57 1.46 25.92
CA GLN A 254 15.74 1.04 24.79
C GLN A 254 14.46 1.85 24.54
N SER A 255 14.60 2.84 23.65
CA SER A 255 13.53 3.27 22.75
C SER A 255 13.18 2.10 21.84
N THR A 256 12.28 1.22 22.27
CA THR A 256 11.68 0.20 21.42
C THR A 256 10.67 0.88 20.50
N ALA A 257 10.99 0.91 19.21
CA ALA A 257 10.03 1.19 18.16
C ALA A 257 8.97 0.09 18.21
N SER A 258 7.81 0.41 18.79
CA SER A 258 6.65 -0.46 18.82
C SER A 258 6.09 -0.57 17.41
N GLY A 259 6.34 -1.71 16.76
CA GLY A 259 5.78 -2.03 15.45
C GLY A 259 4.27 -2.25 15.53
N CYS A 260 3.55 -1.91 14.45
CA CYS A 260 2.09 -1.99 14.32
C CYS A 260 1.49 -3.40 14.32
N CYS A 261 2.24 -4.44 14.72
CA CYS A 261 1.83 -5.84 14.56
C CYS A 261 2.20 -6.71 15.78
N GLU A 262 1.85 -6.27 16.99
CA GLU A 262 1.85 -7.18 18.15
C GLU A 262 0.39 -7.42 18.54
N GLY A 263 -0.20 -8.50 18.01
CA GLY A 263 -1.61 -8.84 18.26
C GLY A 263 -2.31 -9.72 17.22
N CYS A 264 -1.76 -9.90 16.02
CA CYS A 264 -2.31 -10.84 15.03
C CYS A 264 -1.90 -12.28 15.34
N GLY A 265 -2.35 -12.79 16.49
CA GLY A 265 -2.37 -14.22 16.76
C GLY A 265 -3.42 -14.89 15.89
N SER A 266 -3.04 -16.00 15.25
CA SER A 266 -3.92 -16.88 14.47
C SER A 266 -5.26 -17.16 15.16
N ASP A 267 -6.36 -16.88 14.48
CA ASP A 267 -7.73 -17.22 14.93
C ASP A 267 -7.84 -18.70 15.30
N PRO A 268 -8.59 -19.05 16.37
CA PRO A 268 -8.88 -20.44 16.69
C PRO A 268 -9.85 -21.06 15.68
N GLU A 269 -9.58 -22.31 15.34
CA GLU A 269 -10.36 -23.19 14.47
C GLU A 269 -11.89 -23.06 14.72
N PRO A 270 -12.72 -22.86 13.68
CA PRO A 270 -14.15 -22.65 13.88
C PRO A 270 -14.82 -23.94 14.36
N LYS A 271 -15.32 -23.93 15.60
CA LYS A 271 -16.19 -25.00 16.13
C LYS A 271 -17.45 -25.12 15.28
N ALA A 272 -17.71 -26.34 14.81
CA ALA A 272 -18.91 -26.70 14.07
C ALA A 272 -20.18 -26.40 14.90
N VAL A 273 -21.06 -25.56 14.36
CA VAL A 273 -22.40 -25.34 14.89
C VAL A 273 -23.28 -26.53 14.48
N SER A 274 -23.63 -27.38 15.44
CA SER A 274 -24.59 -28.47 15.26
C SER A 274 -26.02 -27.94 15.38
N LEU A 275 -26.75 -27.93 14.27
CA LEU A 275 -28.19 -27.66 14.23
C LEU A 275 -28.96 -28.94 14.56
N SER A 276 -29.59 -28.98 15.74
CA SER A 276 -30.55 -30.03 16.11
C SER A 276 -31.95 -29.67 15.63
N LEU A 277 -32.43 -30.38 14.62
CA LEU A 277 -33.83 -30.35 14.18
C LEU A 277 -34.69 -31.17 15.15
N THR A 278 -35.62 -30.51 15.84
CA THR A 278 -36.67 -31.18 16.61
C THR A 278 -37.74 -31.74 15.66
N PRO A 279 -38.11 -33.04 15.76
CA PRO A 279 -39.19 -33.59 14.95
C PRO A 279 -40.53 -33.07 15.46
N LYS A 280 -41.31 -32.54 14.51
CA LYS A 280 -42.68 -32.05 14.71
C LYS A 280 -43.57 -33.22 15.12
N THR A 281 -44.09 -33.19 16.35
CA THR A 281 -45.09 -34.09 16.89
C THR A 281 -46.37 -34.00 16.05
N THR A 282 -46.72 -35.05 15.33
CA THR A 282 -48.06 -35.24 14.78
C THR A 282 -48.97 -35.80 15.86
N ALA A 283 -49.96 -35.01 16.24
CA ALA A 283 -51.04 -35.41 17.15
C ALA A 283 -51.99 -36.40 16.47
N THR A 284 -52.14 -37.55 17.14
CA THR A 284 -53.34 -38.35 17.44
C THR A 284 -54.64 -38.12 16.64
N GLU A 285 -55.20 -39.21 16.10
CA GLU A 285 -56.67 -39.44 16.06
C GLU A 285 -56.96 -40.96 16.29
N PRO A 286 -58.05 -41.36 16.98
CA PRO A 286 -58.09 -42.62 17.73
C PRO A 286 -58.90 -43.78 17.09
N ALA A 287 -58.59 -44.96 17.61
CA ALA A 287 -59.44 -46.13 17.86
C ALA A 287 -60.33 -46.71 16.72
N ARG A 288 -59.98 -47.93 16.28
CA ARG A 288 -61.00 -48.98 16.12
C ARG A 288 -60.45 -50.35 16.50
N SER A 289 -61.05 -50.89 17.55
CA SER A 289 -61.10 -52.31 17.89
C SER A 289 -61.36 -53.16 16.66
N ASP A 290 -60.57 -54.21 16.43
CA ASP A 290 -61.18 -55.53 16.26
C ASP A 290 -60.20 -56.68 16.47
N GLN A 291 -60.76 -57.68 17.14
CA GLN A 291 -60.15 -58.83 17.76
C GLN A 291 -60.51 -60.06 16.93
N LYS A 292 -59.51 -60.79 16.41
CA LYS A 292 -59.61 -62.21 16.02
C LYS A 292 -58.20 -62.73 15.72
N SER A 293 -57.54 -63.49 16.60
CA SER A 293 -57.77 -64.89 16.99
C SER A 293 -57.36 -65.91 15.90
N ILE A 294 -56.33 -66.71 16.25
CA ILE A 294 -56.11 -68.15 15.97
C ILE A 294 -55.22 -68.58 14.78
N HIS A 295 -54.15 -69.28 15.16
CA HIS A 295 -53.47 -70.46 14.57
C HIS A 295 -53.65 -70.77 13.07
N HIS A 296 -52.53 -70.92 12.34
CA HIS A 296 -51.81 -72.19 12.16
C HIS A 296 -50.49 -71.97 11.42
#